data_AF-A0A8D8F9L1-F1
#
_entry.id   AF-A0A8D8F9L1-F1
#
_cell.length_a   1.000
_cell.length_b   1.000
_cell.length_c   1.000
_cell.angle_alpha   90.00
_cell.angle_beta   90.00
_cell.angle_gamma   90.00
#
_symmetry.space_group_name_H-M   'P 1'
#
loop_
_entity.id
_entity.type
_entity.pdbx_description
1 polymer ?
#
loop_
_entity_poly.entity_id
_entity_poly.type
_entity_poly.pdbx_seq_one_letter_code
_entity_poly.pdbx_strand_id
1 'polypeptide(L)'
;MQPKRNMGLLIVNQKEFGIQGLLVETAVKYAESNKHVLFITEERIKNVTPDFLRNYNNAVYRKLKFIYSKSSAAILLKLNEVHGWNFTPSLVIVEAIQKNIDDMNTSQSPDDAIYYYSTFVASIFDAVETFSRRLQGRCQCILTISQGCFDDNLPHELFFQQGNIFSESVLNSSQDVLDILRESLALG
;
A
#
# COMPACT_ATOMS: atom_id res chain seq x y z
N MET A 1 -23.64 2.33 -12.12
CA MET A 1 -22.26 2.06 -12.57
C MET A 1 -21.38 2.00 -11.34
N GLN A 2 -20.92 0.82 -10.92
CA GLN A 2 -19.89 0.76 -9.89
C GLN A 2 -18.57 1.28 -10.50
N PRO A 3 -17.87 2.21 -9.85
CA PRO A 3 -16.56 2.63 -10.32
C PRO A 3 -15.60 1.43 -10.26
N LYS A 4 -14.83 1.23 -11.33
CA LYS A 4 -13.80 0.18 -11.45
C LYS A 4 -12.73 0.38 -10.37
N ARG A 5 -12.94 -0.14 -9.16
CA ARG A 5 -11.94 -0.15 -8.06
C ARG A 5 -10.92 -1.27 -8.23
N ASN A 6 -10.31 -1.37 -9.42
CA ASN A 6 -9.24 -2.34 -9.72
C ASN A 6 -7.84 -1.77 -9.43
N MET A 7 -7.76 -0.74 -8.58
CA MET A 7 -6.51 -0.04 -8.30
C MET A 7 -5.81 -0.55 -7.04
N GLY A 8 -6.48 -1.35 -6.20
CA GLY A 8 -5.95 -1.78 -4.91
C GLY A 8 -5.78 -3.29 -4.81
N LEU A 9 -4.62 -3.69 -4.30
CA LEU A 9 -4.29 -5.06 -3.88
C LEU A 9 -4.24 -5.10 -2.35
N LEU A 10 -4.98 -6.02 -1.73
CA LEU A 10 -4.88 -6.31 -0.30
C LEU A 10 -4.06 -7.58 -0.09
N ILE A 11 -3.03 -7.50 0.75
CA ILE A 11 -2.26 -8.67 1.17
C ILE A 11 -2.47 -8.94 2.66
N VAL A 12 -2.88 -10.16 2.98
CA VAL A 12 -3.14 -10.63 4.33
C VAL A 12 -1.88 -11.34 4.87
N ASN A 13 -1.22 -10.69 5.83
CA ASN A 13 0.01 -11.14 6.45
C ASN A 13 -0.29 -12.17 7.55
N GLN A 14 0.27 -13.37 7.40
CA GLN A 14 0.05 -14.48 8.34
C GLN A 14 1.10 -14.54 9.45
N LYS A 15 2.24 -13.86 9.28
CA LYS A 15 3.33 -13.79 10.26
C LYS A 15 3.61 -12.34 10.64
N GLU A 16 4.01 -12.10 11.90
CA GLU A 16 4.43 -10.76 12.37
C GLU A 16 5.66 -10.22 11.61
N PHE A 17 6.46 -11.09 11.00
CA PHE A 17 7.61 -10.75 10.18
C PHE A 17 7.59 -11.59 8.90
N GLY A 18 7.39 -10.98 7.73
CA GLY A 18 7.47 -11.76 6.49
C GLY A 18 7.45 -11.01 5.17
N ILE A 19 6.60 -10.00 4.97
CA ILE A 19 6.41 -9.45 3.61
C ILE A 19 7.21 -8.17 3.31
N GLN A 20 7.75 -7.47 4.33
CA GLN A 20 8.40 -6.17 4.13
C GLN A 20 9.50 -6.22 3.06
N GLY A 21 10.34 -7.25 3.09
CA GLY A 21 11.41 -7.44 2.10
C GLY A 21 10.86 -7.60 0.68
N LEU A 22 9.81 -8.41 0.52
CA LEU A 22 9.14 -8.64 -0.76
C LEU A 22 8.45 -7.37 -1.29
N LEU A 23 7.80 -6.59 -0.43
CA LEU A 23 7.22 -5.30 -0.82
C LEU A 23 8.29 -4.28 -1.23
N VAL A 24 9.43 -4.27 -0.55
CA VAL A 24 10.55 -3.38 -0.88
C VAL A 24 11.15 -3.76 -2.23
N GLU A 25 11.39 -5.05 -2.48
CA GLU A 25 11.84 -5.52 -3.79
C GLU A 25 10.82 -5.16 -4.89
N THR A 26 9.54 -5.31 -4.61
CA THR A 26 8.44 -4.92 -5.52
C THR A 26 8.52 -3.42 -5.84
N ALA A 27 8.69 -2.58 -4.81
CA ALA A 27 8.84 -1.13 -4.98
C ALA A 27 10.04 -0.78 -5.85
N VAL A 28 11.19 -1.43 -5.61
CA VAL A 28 12.41 -1.21 -6.39
C VAL A 28 12.22 -1.58 -7.86
N LYS A 29 11.73 -2.79 -8.15
CA LYS A 29 11.45 -3.24 -9.54
C LYS A 29 10.42 -2.36 -10.24
N TYR A 30 9.42 -1.87 -9.51
CA TYR A 30 8.45 -0.93 -10.04
C TYR A 30 9.10 0.42 -10.41
N ALA A 31 10.06 0.89 -9.61
CA ALA A 31 10.82 2.12 -9.84
C ALA A 31 11.86 2.02 -10.97
N GLU A 32 12.41 0.83 -11.21
CA GLU A 32 13.26 0.55 -12.38
C GLU A 32 12.53 0.83 -13.70
N SER A 33 11.20 0.64 -13.72
CA SER A 33 10.33 0.98 -14.85
C SER A 33 10.04 2.49 -15.01
N ASN A 34 10.88 3.34 -14.42
CA ASN A 34 10.75 4.81 -14.44
C ASN A 34 9.49 5.38 -13.79
N LYS A 35 8.96 4.68 -12.79
CA LYS A 35 7.78 5.10 -12.01
C LYS A 35 8.18 5.54 -10.60
N HIS A 36 7.43 6.47 -10.01
CA HIS A 36 7.63 6.87 -8.62
C HIS A 36 6.81 5.96 -7.70
N VAL A 37 7.38 5.56 -6.57
CA VAL A 37 6.72 4.71 -5.57
C VAL A 37 6.73 5.42 -4.23
N LEU A 38 5.56 5.46 -3.60
CA LEU A 38 5.40 5.89 -2.22
C LEU A 38 5.31 4.65 -1.33
N PHE A 39 6.22 4.50 -0.39
CA PHE A 39 6.24 3.38 0.55
C PHE A 39 5.99 3.93 1.96
N ILE A 40 4.85 3.56 2.54
CA ILE A 40 4.42 3.98 3.86
C ILE A 40 4.51 2.78 4.79
N THR A 41 5.22 2.94 5.90
CA THR A 41 5.38 1.91 6.93
C THR A 41 5.61 2.57 8.29
N GLU A 42 5.41 1.83 9.37
CA GLU A 42 5.60 2.35 10.73
C GLU A 42 7.09 2.48 11.08
N GLU A 43 7.86 1.42 10.80
CA GLU A 43 9.25 1.29 11.21
C GLU A 43 10.20 1.49 10.05
N ARG A 44 11.42 1.94 10.35
CA ARG A 44 12.49 1.92 9.36
C ARG A 44 12.73 0.50 8.89
N ILE A 45 12.83 0.34 7.58
CA ILE A 45 13.13 -0.96 6.97
C ILE A 45 14.54 -1.38 7.39
N LYS A 46 14.63 -2.41 8.24
CA LYS A 46 15.89 -2.84 8.87
C LYS A 46 16.84 -3.54 7.87
N ASN A 47 16.29 -4.14 6.82
CA ASN A 47 17.04 -4.94 5.84
C ASN A 47 17.43 -4.17 4.57
N VAL A 48 17.03 -2.90 4.44
CA VAL A 48 17.50 -2.03 3.36
C VAL A 48 18.84 -1.45 3.80
N THR A 49 19.87 -2.28 3.74
CA THR A 49 21.23 -1.83 3.98
C THR A 49 21.63 -0.84 2.88
N PRO A 50 22.56 0.09 3.16
CA PRO A 50 23.17 0.90 2.12
C PRO A 50 23.73 0.06 0.97
N ASP A 51 24.13 -1.18 1.21
CA ASP A 51 24.60 -2.11 0.17
C ASP A 51 23.45 -2.66 -0.70
N PHE A 52 22.30 -2.98 -0.11
CA PHE A 52 21.07 -3.27 -0.87
C PHE A 52 20.70 -2.11 -1.79
N LEU A 53 20.80 -0.87 -1.30
CA LEU A 53 20.54 0.33 -2.10
C LEU A 53 21.66 0.66 -3.09
N ARG A 54 22.93 0.36 -2.79
CA ARG A 54 24.09 0.55 -3.70
C ARG A 54 24.02 -0.38 -4.91
N ASN A 55 23.42 -1.56 -4.77
CA ASN A 55 23.16 -2.45 -5.89
C ASN A 55 22.18 -1.84 -6.91
N TYR A 56 21.37 -0.86 -6.50
CA TYR A 56 20.46 -0.13 -7.39
C TYR A 56 21.03 1.25 -7.74
N ASN A 57 20.85 1.65 -9.00
CA ASN A 57 21.31 2.95 -9.47
C ASN A 57 20.69 4.09 -8.65
N ASN A 58 21.46 5.15 -8.32
CA ASN A 58 20.99 6.40 -7.71
C ASN A 58 19.69 6.95 -8.34
N ALA A 59 19.46 6.70 -9.63
CA ALA A 59 18.24 7.08 -10.34
C ALA A 59 16.97 6.33 -9.85
N VAL A 60 17.10 5.07 -9.45
CA VAL A 60 15.99 4.26 -8.90
C VAL A 60 15.67 4.74 -7.50
N TYR A 61 16.68 4.95 -6.66
CA TYR A 61 16.49 5.43 -5.29
C TYR A 61 15.72 6.76 -5.22
N ARG A 62 16.00 7.71 -6.12
CA ARG A 62 15.29 9.00 -6.19
C ARG A 62 13.79 8.88 -6.51
N LYS A 63 13.35 7.74 -7.03
CA LYS A 63 11.94 7.45 -7.34
C LYS A 63 11.21 6.77 -6.19
N LEU A 64 11.93 6.30 -5.19
CA LEU A 64 11.37 5.68 -3.99
C LEU A 64 11.28 6.73 -2.89
N LYS A 65 10.07 6.91 -2.35
CA LYS A 65 9.86 7.78 -1.18
C LYS A 65 9.31 6.97 -0.03
N PHE A 66 10.09 6.89 1.04
CA PHE A 66 9.68 6.25 2.28
C PHE A 66 9.04 7.27 3.24
N ILE A 67 7.88 6.92 3.79
CA ILE A 67 7.19 7.64 4.86
C ILE A 67 7.12 6.71 6.06
N TYR A 68 7.73 7.13 7.16
CA TYR A 68 7.73 6.39 8.42
C TYR A 68 6.75 7.04 9.39
N SER A 69 5.60 6.41 9.66
CA SER A 69 4.58 6.98 10.53
C SER A 69 3.75 5.90 11.21
N LYS A 70 3.49 6.10 12.52
CA LYS A 70 2.53 5.31 13.29
C LYS A 70 1.10 5.86 13.20
N SER A 71 0.98 7.17 12.93
CA SER A 71 -0.30 7.87 12.95
C SER A 71 -0.96 7.84 11.58
N SER A 72 -2.19 7.33 11.54
CA SER A 72 -3.09 7.39 10.38
C SER A 72 -3.27 8.82 9.88
N ALA A 73 -3.54 9.77 10.78
CA ALA A 73 -3.70 11.18 10.44
C ALA A 73 -2.44 11.76 9.79
N ALA A 74 -1.25 11.43 10.29
CA ALA A 74 0.00 11.87 9.68
C ALA A 74 0.23 11.23 8.30
N ILE A 75 -0.17 9.97 8.09
CA ILE A 75 -0.14 9.32 6.77
C ILE A 75 -1.05 10.05 5.79
N LEU A 76 -2.30 10.34 6.18
CA LEU A 76 -3.27 11.03 5.33
C LEU A 76 -2.83 12.46 4.99
N LEU A 77 -2.31 13.21 5.98
CA LEU A 77 -1.70 14.51 5.73
C LEU A 77 -0.57 14.41 4.72
N LYS A 78 0.28 13.37 4.84
CA LYS A 78 1.40 13.16 3.93
C LYS A 78 0.94 12.83 2.51
N LEU A 79 -0.11 12.02 2.35
CA LEU A 79 -0.72 11.73 1.05
C LEU A 79 -1.26 13.02 0.40
N ASN A 80 -1.88 13.91 1.17
CA ASN A 80 -2.35 15.20 0.67
C ASN A 80 -1.18 16.11 0.24
N GLU A 81 -0.07 16.13 1.00
CA GLU A 81 1.13 16.90 0.63
C GLU A 81 1.76 16.48 -0.70
N VAL A 82 1.59 15.22 -1.12
CA VAL A 82 2.09 14.71 -2.41
C VAL A 82 1.57 15.54 -3.58
N HIS A 83 0.39 16.16 -3.46
CA HIS A 83 -0.14 17.03 -4.51
C HIS A 83 0.77 18.20 -4.86
N GLY A 84 1.57 18.69 -3.90
CA GLY A 84 2.54 19.77 -4.08
C GLY A 84 3.96 19.29 -4.43
N TRP A 85 4.19 17.99 -4.57
CA TRP A 85 5.50 17.46 -4.95
C TRP A 85 5.74 17.61 -6.45
N ASN A 86 7.03 17.60 -6.83
CA ASN A 86 7.45 17.63 -8.24
C ASN A 86 7.27 16.29 -8.97
N PHE A 87 6.67 15.30 -8.32
CA PHE A 87 6.34 14.01 -8.91
C PHE A 87 4.99 13.51 -8.42
N THR A 88 4.37 12.60 -9.18
CA THR A 88 3.17 11.87 -8.78
C THR A 88 3.51 10.38 -8.69
N PRO A 89 3.25 9.70 -7.55
CA PRO A 89 3.51 8.27 -7.40
C PRO A 89 2.58 7.48 -8.33
N SER A 90 3.11 6.42 -8.94
CA SER A 90 2.35 5.46 -9.74
C SER A 90 2.06 4.17 -8.98
N LEU A 91 2.62 4.03 -7.77
CA LEU A 91 2.34 2.97 -6.83
C LEU A 91 2.42 3.54 -5.40
N VAL A 92 1.41 3.24 -4.59
CA VAL A 92 1.37 3.57 -3.16
C VAL A 92 1.31 2.26 -2.37
N ILE A 93 2.34 1.97 -1.58
CA ILE A 93 2.38 0.80 -0.70
C ILE A 93 2.14 1.31 0.72
N VAL A 94 1.14 0.77 1.39
CA VAL A 94 0.87 1.04 2.81
C VAL A 94 0.96 -0.28 3.56
N GLU A 95 2.07 -0.44 4.27
CA GLU A 95 2.35 -1.64 5.05
C GLU A 95 1.67 -1.57 6.42
N ALA A 96 1.09 -2.69 6.83
CA ALA A 96 0.59 -2.96 8.17
C ALA A 96 -0.46 -1.94 8.66
N ILE A 97 -1.59 -1.84 7.94
CA ILE A 97 -2.65 -0.90 8.29
C ILE A 97 -3.31 -1.19 9.63
N GLN A 98 -3.19 -2.41 10.18
CA GLN A 98 -3.81 -2.80 11.44
C GLN A 98 -3.45 -1.87 12.59
N LYS A 99 -2.19 -1.44 12.68
CA LYS A 99 -1.75 -0.55 13.77
C LYS A 99 -2.34 0.86 13.66
N ASN A 100 -2.69 1.29 12.45
CA ASN A 100 -3.43 2.53 12.23
C ASN A 100 -4.91 2.41 12.66
N ILE A 101 -5.46 1.19 12.61
CA ILE A 101 -6.79 0.89 13.15
C ILE A 101 -6.71 0.86 14.68
N ASP A 102 -5.73 0.15 15.24
CA ASP A 102 -5.52 0.00 16.69
C ASP A 102 -5.27 1.35 17.38
N ASP A 103 -4.46 2.24 16.80
CA ASP A 103 -4.19 3.59 17.34
C ASP A 103 -5.46 4.47 17.36
N MET A 104 -6.44 4.20 16.50
CA MET A 104 -7.72 4.92 16.47
C MET A 104 -8.79 4.26 17.35
N ASN A 105 -8.64 2.96 17.67
CA ASN A 105 -9.55 2.15 18.46
C ASN A 105 -9.37 2.32 19.98
N THR A 106 -9.18 3.56 20.44
CA THR A 106 -9.15 3.87 21.88
C THR A 106 -10.50 3.68 22.57
N SER A 107 -11.58 3.59 21.79
CA SER A 107 -12.93 3.21 22.21
C SER A 107 -13.22 1.76 21.80
N GLN A 108 -13.63 0.93 22.76
CA GLN A 108 -13.75 -0.54 22.65
C GLN A 108 -14.93 -1.04 21.79
N SER A 109 -15.48 -0.24 20.87
CA SER A 109 -16.67 -0.63 20.10
C SER A 109 -16.29 -1.18 18.71
N PRO A 110 -16.88 -2.30 18.27
CA PRO A 110 -16.68 -2.82 16.91
C PRO A 110 -17.06 -1.82 15.80
N ASP A 111 -18.04 -0.96 16.05
CA ASP A 111 -18.51 0.05 15.08
C ASP A 111 -17.46 1.14 14.83
N ASP A 112 -16.72 1.56 15.87
CA ASP A 112 -15.63 2.52 15.74
C ASP A 112 -14.49 1.93 14.89
N ALA A 113 -14.14 0.66 15.12
CA ALA A 113 -13.11 -0.04 14.33
C ALA A 113 -13.47 -0.07 12.83
N ILE A 114 -14.73 -0.39 12.52
CA ILE A 114 -15.26 -0.37 11.15
C ILE A 114 -15.21 1.04 10.56
N TYR A 115 -15.61 2.06 11.31
CA TYR A 115 -15.59 3.45 10.88
C TYR A 115 -14.16 3.92 10.56
N TYR A 116 -13.20 3.67 11.47
CA TYR A 116 -11.82 4.08 11.32
C TYR A 116 -11.13 3.35 10.17
N TYR A 117 -11.31 2.03 10.07
CA TYR A 117 -10.83 1.24 8.94
C TYR A 117 -11.38 1.79 7.62
N SER A 118 -12.71 1.96 7.53
CA SER A 118 -13.38 2.40 6.31
C SER A 118 -12.93 3.80 5.89
N THR A 119 -12.80 4.72 6.85
CA THR A 119 -12.36 6.09 6.61
C THR A 119 -10.92 6.13 6.11
N PHE A 120 -10.03 5.36 6.75
CA PHE A 120 -8.63 5.32 6.38
C PHE A 120 -8.42 4.72 4.99
N VAL A 121 -9.02 3.55 4.72
CA VAL A 121 -8.91 2.88 3.42
C VAL A 121 -9.55 3.72 2.32
N ALA A 122 -10.74 4.30 2.54
CA ALA A 122 -11.37 5.21 1.59
C ALA A 122 -10.47 6.40 1.24
N SER A 123 -9.85 7.03 2.25
CA SER A 123 -8.95 8.16 2.04
C SER A 123 -7.71 7.80 1.24
N ILE A 124 -7.17 6.59 1.43
CA ILE A 124 -6.06 6.08 0.61
C ILE A 124 -6.50 5.89 -0.84
N PHE A 125 -7.66 5.28 -1.07
CA PHE A 125 -8.21 5.12 -2.43
C PHE A 125 -8.48 6.45 -3.11
N ASP A 126 -8.99 7.46 -2.40
CA ASP A 126 -9.21 8.80 -2.94
C ASP A 126 -7.90 9.49 -3.33
N ALA A 127 -6.84 9.33 -2.52
CA ALA A 127 -5.51 9.83 -2.85
C ALA A 127 -4.95 9.12 -4.11
N VAL A 128 -5.06 7.78 -4.16
CA VAL A 128 -4.62 6.95 -5.29
C VAL A 128 -5.37 7.30 -6.56
N GLU A 129 -6.69 7.47 -6.51
CA GLU A 129 -7.53 7.91 -7.63
C GLU A 129 -7.08 9.30 -8.12
N THR A 130 -6.80 10.22 -7.20
CA THR A 130 -6.32 11.56 -7.56
C THR A 130 -4.95 11.51 -8.24
N PHE A 131 -4.03 10.67 -7.77
CA PHE A 131 -2.75 10.42 -8.44
C PHE A 131 -2.96 9.73 -9.80
N SER A 132 -3.88 8.78 -9.87
CA SER A 132 -4.21 8.02 -11.06
C SER A 132 -4.70 8.93 -12.18
N ARG A 133 -5.57 9.91 -11.88
CA ARG A 133 -6.02 10.91 -12.86
C ARG A 133 -4.88 11.72 -13.48
N ARG A 134 -3.90 12.12 -12.67
CA ARG A 134 -2.68 12.82 -13.17
C ARG A 134 -1.81 11.91 -14.04
N LEU A 135 -1.89 10.60 -13.84
CA LEU A 135 -1.13 9.57 -14.56
C LEU A 135 -1.95 8.82 -15.61
N GLN A 136 -3.11 9.36 -16.04
CA GLN A 136 -3.99 8.74 -17.04
C GLN A 136 -4.44 7.32 -16.66
N GLY A 137 -4.82 7.10 -15.41
CA GLY A 137 -5.37 5.83 -14.92
C GLY A 137 -4.33 4.80 -14.44
N ARG A 138 -3.08 5.22 -14.20
CA ARG A 138 -1.95 4.28 -13.98
C ARG A 138 -1.42 4.22 -12.54
N CYS A 139 -2.12 4.82 -11.56
CA CYS A 139 -1.73 4.69 -10.15
C CYS A 139 -2.46 3.51 -9.52
N GLN A 140 -1.72 2.69 -8.77
CA GLN A 140 -2.25 1.57 -7.99
C GLN A 140 -1.81 1.67 -6.53
N CYS A 141 -2.40 0.87 -5.67
CA CYS A 141 -1.96 0.69 -4.29
C CYS A 141 -1.87 -0.77 -3.87
N ILE A 142 -0.97 -1.00 -2.91
CA ILE A 142 -0.87 -2.23 -2.13
C ILE A 142 -1.12 -1.86 -0.68
N LEU A 143 -2.04 -2.57 -0.05
CA LEU A 143 -2.36 -2.46 1.37
C LEU A 143 -2.03 -3.79 2.03
N THR A 144 -1.37 -3.79 3.19
CA THR A 144 -1.18 -5.03 3.95
C THR A 144 -1.83 -4.96 5.32
N ILE A 145 -2.41 -6.08 5.74
CA ILE A 145 -3.14 -6.22 7.01
C ILE A 145 -2.75 -7.55 7.67
N SER A 146 -2.77 -7.63 9.01
CA SER A 146 -2.58 -8.91 9.71
C SER A 146 -3.79 -9.84 9.50
N GLN A 147 -3.55 -11.15 9.52
CA GLN A 147 -4.61 -12.17 9.47
C GLN A 147 -5.67 -11.95 10.56
N GLY A 148 -5.26 -11.66 11.80
CA GLY A 148 -6.20 -11.42 12.90
C GLY A 148 -7.18 -10.29 12.59
N CYS A 149 -6.69 -9.15 12.10
CA CYS A 149 -7.55 -8.02 11.75
C CYS A 149 -8.37 -8.26 10.48
N PHE A 150 -7.88 -9.10 9.57
CA PHE A 150 -8.67 -9.52 8.41
C PHE A 150 -9.90 -10.34 8.81
N ASP A 151 -9.77 -11.14 9.88
CA ASP A 151 -10.84 -12.00 10.39
C ASP A 151 -11.87 -11.22 11.26
N ASP A 152 -11.60 -9.96 11.64
CA ASP A 152 -12.42 -9.14 12.55
C ASP A 152 -13.69 -8.52 11.91
N ASN A 153 -14.31 -9.18 10.93
CA ASN A 153 -15.50 -8.70 10.19
C ASN A 153 -15.38 -7.27 9.60
N LEU A 154 -14.15 -6.81 9.34
CA LEU A 154 -13.94 -5.52 8.69
C LEU A 154 -14.45 -5.58 7.24
N PRO A 155 -15.00 -4.47 6.70
CA PRO A 155 -15.67 -4.48 5.40
C PRO A 155 -14.68 -4.40 4.22
N HIS A 156 -13.75 -5.35 4.12
CA HIS A 156 -12.74 -5.39 3.06
C HIS A 156 -13.36 -5.42 1.65
N GLU A 157 -14.47 -6.12 1.49
CA GLU A 157 -15.19 -6.29 0.22
C GLU A 157 -15.78 -4.97 -0.33
N LEU A 158 -15.93 -3.94 0.50
CA LEU A 158 -16.34 -2.61 0.03
C LEU A 158 -15.23 -1.92 -0.79
N PHE A 159 -13.98 -2.32 -0.57
CA PHE A 159 -12.80 -1.65 -1.11
C PHE A 159 -12.03 -2.50 -2.11
N PHE A 160 -12.00 -3.82 -1.90
CA PHE A 160 -11.25 -4.76 -2.72
C PHE A 160 -12.17 -5.79 -3.38
N GLN A 161 -11.92 -6.07 -4.65
CA GLN A 161 -12.54 -7.22 -5.31
C GLN A 161 -11.94 -8.51 -4.75
N GLN A 162 -12.72 -9.59 -4.71
CA GLN A 162 -12.27 -10.88 -4.19
C GLN A 162 -10.99 -11.38 -4.90
N GLY A 163 -10.84 -11.11 -6.20
CA GLY A 163 -9.63 -11.44 -6.97
C GLY A 163 -8.40 -10.56 -6.66
N ASN A 164 -8.53 -9.54 -5.82
CA ASN A 164 -7.47 -8.61 -5.42
C ASN A 164 -7.12 -8.74 -3.92
N ILE A 165 -7.52 -9.85 -3.28
CA ILE A 165 -7.19 -10.16 -1.88
C ILE A 165 -6.35 -11.43 -1.88
N PHE A 166 -5.11 -11.36 -1.39
CA PHE A 166 -4.18 -12.49 -1.40
C PHE A 166 -3.61 -12.72 -0.01
N SER A 167 -3.43 -13.98 0.35
CA SER A 167 -2.61 -14.34 1.51
C SER A 167 -1.13 -14.14 1.17
N GLU A 168 -0.34 -13.66 2.12
CA GLU A 168 1.13 -13.63 2.00
C GLU A 168 1.70 -15.01 1.61
N SER A 169 1.09 -16.10 2.08
CA SER A 169 1.57 -17.47 1.84
C SER A 169 1.61 -17.89 0.37
N VAL A 170 0.84 -17.23 -0.51
CA VAL A 170 0.83 -17.54 -1.96
C VAL A 170 1.80 -16.66 -2.76
N LEU A 171 2.48 -15.72 -2.11
CA LEU A 171 3.45 -14.83 -2.73
C LEU A 171 4.86 -15.34 -2.46
N ASN A 172 5.50 -15.90 -3.48
CA ASN A 172 6.84 -16.47 -3.41
C ASN A 172 7.92 -15.43 -3.77
N SER A 173 7.56 -14.43 -4.57
CA SER A 173 8.50 -13.43 -5.05
C SER A 173 7.86 -12.07 -5.30
N SER A 174 8.71 -11.04 -5.41
CA SER A 174 8.28 -9.72 -5.89
C SER A 174 7.72 -9.74 -7.32
N GLN A 175 8.03 -10.76 -8.12
CA GLN A 175 7.47 -10.90 -9.47
C GLN A 175 5.98 -11.25 -9.43
N ASP A 176 5.58 -12.12 -8.49
CA ASP A 176 4.18 -12.53 -8.31
C ASP A 176 3.28 -11.31 -8.03
N VAL A 177 3.75 -10.40 -7.15
CA VAL A 177 3.03 -9.15 -6.85
C VAL A 177 2.94 -8.23 -8.07
N LEU A 178 4.01 -8.12 -8.85
CA LEU A 178 4.01 -7.30 -10.07
C LEU A 178 3.06 -7.86 -11.13
N ASP A 179 2.95 -9.18 -11.26
CA ASP A 179 2.05 -9.81 -12.22
C ASP A 179 0.59 -9.61 -11.82
N ILE A 180 0.25 -9.74 -10.54
CA ILE A 180 -1.08 -9.39 -10.01
C ILE A 180 -1.41 -7.92 -10.32
N LEU A 181 -0.48 -6.99 -10.06
CA LEU A 181 -0.71 -5.57 -10.36
C LEU A 181 -0.92 -5.32 -11.86
N ARG A 182 -0.19 -6.01 -12.74
CA ARG A 182 -0.35 -5.89 -14.20
C ARG A 182 -1.69 -6.42 -14.68
N GLU A 183 -2.12 -7.58 -14.19
CA GLU A 183 -3.42 -8.16 -14.51
C GLU A 183 -4.56 -7.24 -14.08
N SER A 184 -4.45 -6.66 -12.88
CA SER A 184 -5.43 -5.70 -12.37
C SER A 184 -5.57 -4.44 -13.25
N LEU A 185 -4.45 -3.96 -13.83
CA LEU A 185 -4.47 -2.85 -14.80
C LEU A 185 -5.07 -3.26 -16.15
N ALA A 186 -4.84 -4.48 -16.62
CA ALA A 186 -5.36 -4.94 -17.92
C ALA A 186 -6.88 -5.13 -17.93
N LEU A 187 -7.46 -5.38 -16.75
CA LEU A 187 -8.91 -5.53 -16.54
C LEU A 187 -9.62 -4.19 -16.27
N GLY A 188 -8.87 -3.11 -16.00
CA GLY A 188 -9.35 -1.75 -15.71
C GLY A 188 -9.59 -0.91 -16.96
#